data_AF-A0A3P1WU21-F1
#
_entry.id   AF-A0A3P1WU21-F1
#
_cell.length_a   1.000
_cell.length_b   1.000
_cell.length_c   1.000
_cell.angle_alpha   90.00
_cell.angle_beta   90.00
_cell.angle_gamma   90.00
#
_symmetry.space_group_name_H-M   'P 1'
#
loop_
_entity.id
_entity.type
_entity.pdbx_description
1 polymer ?
#
loop_
_entity_poly.entity_id
_entity_poly.type
_entity_poly.pdbx_seq_one_letter_code
_entity_poly.pdbx_strand_id
1 'polypeptide(L)'
;MNELPISEKSSCGCGHDAELPELDVRAIPHAIRHAAIHGVVDSLRPGAAFILVAPHNPLPLLAEIQQRHGETIRVTYLEEGPEAWRLRLGHGR
;
A
#
# COMPACT_ATOMS: atom_id res chain seq x y z
N MET A 1 -20.46 13.15 42.74
CA MET A 1 -20.06 12.10 41.79
C MET A 1 -19.99 12.77 40.43
N ASN A 2 -18.81 12.95 39.87
CA ASN A 2 -18.67 13.48 38.51
C ASN A 2 -17.82 12.50 37.71
N GLU A 3 -18.53 11.69 36.95
CA GLU A 3 -18.04 10.76 35.95
C GLU A 3 -17.03 11.41 34.99
N LEU A 4 -15.93 10.70 34.75
CA LEU A 4 -14.94 11.03 33.73
C LEU A 4 -15.51 10.60 32.37
N PRO A 5 -15.52 11.46 31.34
CA PRO A 5 -15.88 11.03 30.00
C PRO A 5 -14.75 10.15 29.45
N ILE A 6 -15.04 8.86 29.32
CA ILE A 6 -14.23 7.95 28.50
C ILE A 6 -14.33 8.43 27.05
N SER A 7 -13.27 9.10 26.57
CA SER A 7 -13.12 9.41 25.16
C SER A 7 -12.80 8.11 24.43
N GLU A 8 -13.83 7.43 23.96
CA GLU A 8 -13.72 6.50 22.85
C GLU A 8 -13.01 7.25 21.71
N LYS A 9 -11.82 6.80 21.33
CA LYS A 9 -11.19 7.24 20.08
C LYS A 9 -11.95 6.59 18.91
N SER A 10 -13.17 7.09 18.71
CA SER A 10 -13.86 7.07 17.44
C SER A 10 -12.97 7.80 16.43
N SER A 11 -12.63 7.09 15.35
CA SER A 11 -12.26 7.62 14.04
C SER A 11 -11.67 9.03 14.05
N CYS A 12 -10.36 9.17 14.31
CA CYS A 12 -9.66 10.43 14.08
C CYS A 12 -9.43 10.60 12.58
N GLY A 13 -10.40 11.22 11.92
CA GLY A 13 -10.21 11.92 10.65
C GLY A 13 -9.44 13.21 10.92
N CYS A 14 -8.11 13.16 10.78
CA CYS A 14 -7.29 14.36 10.69
C CYS A 14 -7.00 14.58 9.21
N GLY A 15 -7.42 15.74 8.68
CA GLY A 15 -7.17 16.16 7.31
C GLY A 15 -5.68 16.31 7.02
N HIS A 16 -5.09 15.25 6.47
CA HIS A 16 -4.05 15.37 5.48
C HIS A 16 -4.77 15.28 4.13
N ASP A 17 -4.30 16.03 3.13
CA ASP A 17 -4.59 15.71 1.73
C ASP A 17 -4.43 14.19 1.56
N ALA A 18 -5.30 13.51 0.80
CA ALA A 18 -5.44 12.05 0.83
C ALA A 18 -4.23 11.31 0.23
N GLU A 19 -3.06 11.48 0.82
CA GLU A 19 -1.79 10.89 0.48
C GLU A 19 -1.81 9.46 0.99
N LEU A 20 -1.98 8.53 0.05
CA LEU A 20 -1.87 7.11 0.34
C LEU A 20 -0.47 6.82 0.89
N PRO A 21 -0.33 5.89 1.86
CA PRO A 21 0.97 5.53 2.38
C PRO A 21 1.89 5.03 1.26
N GLU A 22 3.15 5.44 1.29
CA GLU A 22 4.14 5.07 0.28
C GLU A 22 5.13 4.03 0.80
N LEU A 23 5.37 3.00 0.00
CA LEU A 23 6.39 1.98 0.21
C LEU A 23 7.48 2.13 -0.85
N ASP A 24 8.55 2.85 -0.49
CA ASP A 24 9.74 2.96 -1.34
C ASP A 24 10.64 1.73 -1.17
N VAL A 25 10.63 0.86 -2.17
CA VAL A 25 11.41 -0.38 -2.13
C VAL A 25 12.86 -0.18 -2.54
N ARG A 26 13.24 1.00 -3.04
CA ARG A 26 14.63 1.35 -3.33
C ARG A 26 15.46 1.41 -2.05
N ALA A 27 14.83 1.80 -0.94
CA ALA A 27 15.44 1.81 0.40
C ALA A 27 15.50 0.42 1.05
N ILE A 28 14.78 -0.58 0.52
CA ILE A 28 14.70 -1.93 1.09
C ILE A 28 15.76 -2.83 0.44
N PRO A 29 16.59 -3.53 1.24
CA PRO A 29 17.56 -4.50 0.73
C PRO A 29 16.89 -5.56 -0.15
N HIS A 30 17.52 -5.88 -1.28
CA HIS A 30 16.96 -6.81 -2.27
C HIS A 30 16.54 -8.15 -1.68
N ALA A 31 17.33 -8.69 -0.74
CA ALA A 31 17.09 -9.98 -0.10
C ALA A 31 15.74 -10.10 0.64
N ILE A 32 15.18 -8.98 1.13
CA ILE A 32 13.91 -8.96 1.87
C ILE A 32 12.80 -8.20 1.16
N ARG A 33 13.10 -7.58 0.02
CA ARG A 33 12.19 -6.66 -0.68
C ARG A 33 10.86 -7.30 -1.05
N HIS A 34 10.89 -8.45 -1.72
CA HIS A 34 9.66 -9.13 -2.14
C HIS A 34 8.81 -9.56 -0.93
N ALA A 35 9.45 -10.09 0.11
CA ALA A 35 8.77 -10.47 1.34
C ALA A 35 8.08 -9.26 2.00
N ALA A 36 8.75 -8.11 2.06
CA ALA A 36 8.17 -6.88 2.59
C ALA A 36 6.95 -6.41 1.79
N ILE A 37 7.04 -6.39 0.45
CA ILE A 37 5.92 -5.95 -0.39
C ILE A 37 4.74 -6.91 -0.26
N HIS A 38 4.99 -8.23 -0.25
CA HIS A 38 3.93 -9.21 -0.04
C HIS A 38 3.26 -9.07 1.33
N GLY A 39 4.02 -8.83 2.40
CA GLY A 39 3.45 -8.60 3.72
C GLY A 39 2.53 -7.38 3.77
N VAL A 40 2.90 -6.30 3.08
CA VAL A 40 2.05 -5.10 2.97
C VAL A 40 0.78 -5.40 2.18
N VAL A 41 0.89 -6.07 1.03
CA VAL A 41 -0.27 -6.43 0.19
C VAL A 41 -1.23 -7.36 0.93
N ASP A 42 -0.69 -8.36 1.64
CA ASP A 42 -1.49 -9.30 2.45
C ASP A 42 -2.22 -8.62 3.60
N SER A 43 -1.64 -7.55 4.15
CA SER A 43 -2.22 -6.76 5.24
C SER A 43 -3.24 -5.70 4.76
N LEU A 44 -3.42 -5.51 3.44
CA LEU A 44 -4.37 -4.53 2.91
C LEU A 44 -5.80 -4.93 3.23
N ARG A 45 -6.50 -4.09 4.00
CA ARG A 45 -7.94 -4.23 4.24
C ARG A 45 -8.74 -3.83 2.99
N PRO A 46 -9.97 -4.36 2.81
CA PRO A 46 -10.87 -3.94 1.74
C PRO A 46 -11.04 -2.41 1.70
N GLY A 47 -10.86 -1.81 0.53
CA GLY A 47 -10.90 -0.36 0.33
C GLY A 47 -9.64 0.41 0.72
N ALA A 48 -8.63 -0.23 1.30
CA ALA A 48 -7.33 0.38 1.55
C ALA A 48 -6.43 0.32 0.30
N ALA A 49 -5.49 1.26 0.20
CA ALA A 49 -4.50 1.29 -0.86
C ALA A 49 -3.18 1.90 -0.36
N PHE A 50 -2.10 1.65 -1.10
CA PHE A 50 -0.78 2.23 -0.89
C PHE A 50 -0.09 2.49 -2.23
N ILE A 51 0.96 3.31 -2.23
CA ILE A 51 1.81 3.55 -3.40
C ILE A 51 3.10 2.75 -3.23
N LEU A 52 3.44 1.93 -4.22
CA LEU A 52 4.70 1.24 -4.36
C LEU A 52 5.64 2.09 -5.23
N VAL A 53 6.81 2.45 -4.71
CA VAL A 53 7.85 3.16 -5.47
C VAL A 53 9.02 2.22 -5.73
N ALA A 54 9.28 1.91 -7.01
CA ALA A 54 10.29 0.96 -7.44
C ALA A 54 11.29 1.60 -8.41
N PRO A 55 12.54 1.09 -8.49
CA PRO A 55 13.56 1.61 -9.42
C PRO A 55 13.31 1.20 -10.89
N HIS A 56 12.41 0.24 -11.13
CA HIS A 56 11.99 -0.24 -12.45
C HIS A 56 10.58 -0.84 -12.34
N ASN A 57 9.94 -1.14 -13.48
CA ASN A 57 8.61 -1.77 -13.48
C ASN A 57 8.65 -3.18 -12.87
N PRO A 58 7.97 -3.43 -11.73
CA PRO A 58 8.04 -4.70 -11.02
C PRO A 58 7.06 -5.75 -11.59
N LEU A 59 7.01 -5.93 -12.92
CA LEU A 59 6.13 -6.88 -13.61
C LEU A 59 6.06 -8.29 -12.97
N PRO A 60 7.20 -8.96 -12.61
CA PRO A 60 7.12 -10.29 -12.02
C PRO A 60 6.37 -10.28 -10.67
N LEU A 61 6.62 -9.28 -9.83
CA LEU A 61 5.93 -9.11 -8.55
C LEU A 61 4.42 -8.86 -8.75
N LEU A 62 4.05 -8.05 -9.74
CA LEU A 62 2.64 -7.79 -10.05
C LEU A 62 1.93 -9.06 -10.51
N ALA A 63 2.61 -9.91 -11.29
CA ALA A 63 2.08 -11.20 -11.70
C ALA A 63 1.92 -12.15 -10.49
N GLU A 64 2.87 -12.17 -9.56
CA GLU A 64 2.75 -12.96 -8.33
C GLU A 64 1.61 -12.50 -7.43
N ILE A 65 1.42 -11.18 -7.29
CA ILE A 65 0.30 -10.59 -6.52
C ILE A 65 -1.03 -10.98 -7.16
N GLN A 66 -1.15 -10.87 -8.48
CA GLN A 66 -2.38 -11.27 -9.19
C GLN A 66 -2.65 -12.78 -9.08
N GLN A 67 -1.62 -13.64 -9.12
CA GLN A 67 -1.82 -15.07 -8.93
C GLN A 67 -2.33 -15.40 -7.51
N ARG A 68 -1.87 -14.67 -6.49
CA ARG A 68 -2.26 -14.91 -5.08
C ARG A 68 -3.59 -14.30 -4.69
N HIS A 69 -3.85 -13.07 -5.12
CA HIS A 69 -5.02 -12.28 -4.70
C HIS A 69 -6.06 -12.11 -5.80
N GLY A 70 -5.81 -12.60 -7.02
CA GLY A 70 -6.72 -12.44 -8.15
C GLY A 70 -7.03 -10.96 -8.44
N GLU A 71 -8.30 -10.70 -8.76
CA GLU A 71 -8.82 -9.37 -9.09
C GLU A 71 -9.10 -8.50 -7.85
N THR A 72 -8.89 -9.04 -6.65
CA THR A 72 -9.11 -8.33 -5.38
C THR A 72 -8.13 -7.19 -5.18
N ILE A 73 -6.88 -7.35 -5.65
CA ILE A 73 -5.87 -6.30 -5.64
C ILE A 73 -5.83 -5.65 -7.02
N ARG A 74 -6.17 -4.35 -7.06
CA ARG A 74 -6.09 -3.52 -8.26
C ARG A 74 -4.79 -2.75 -8.28
N VAL A 75 -4.13 -2.76 -9.43
CA VAL A 75 -2.89 -2.02 -9.67
C VAL A 75 -3.18 -0.88 -10.63
N THR A 76 -2.70 0.32 -10.32
CA THR A 76 -2.80 1.50 -11.18
C THR A 76 -1.44 2.16 -11.27
N TYR A 77 -0.94 2.37 -12.48
CA TYR A 77 0.30 3.11 -12.69
C TYR A 77 0.03 4.59 -12.46
N LEU A 78 0.81 5.21 -11.58
CA LEU A 78 0.78 6.65 -11.30
C LEU A 78 1.93 7.35 -12.01
N GLU A 79 3.09 6.71 -12.06
CA GLU A 79 4.28 7.19 -12.76
C GLU A 79 5.00 5.99 -13.39
N GLU A 80 5.34 6.16 -14.66
CA GLU A 80 6.10 5.21 -15.45
C GLU A 80 7.44 5.88 -15.74
N GLY A 81 8.56 5.20 -15.47
CA GLY A 81 9.90 5.81 -15.35
C GLY A 81 10.44 6.54 -16.59
N PRO A 82 11.74 6.91 -16.60
CA PRO A 82 12.84 6.09 -16.08
C PRO A 82 13.34 6.42 -14.67
N GLU A 83 12.93 7.56 -14.09
CA GLU A 83 13.46 8.05 -12.81
C GLU A 83 12.92 7.26 -11.60
N ALA A 84 11.63 6.93 -11.62
CA ALA A 84 10.98 6.05 -10.68
C ALA A 84 9.73 5.42 -11.30
N TRP A 85 9.29 4.29 -10.75
CA TRP A 85 8.00 3.69 -11.06
C TRP A 85 7.11 3.79 -9.82
N ARG A 86 6.00 4.51 -9.93
CA ARG A 86 5.02 4.66 -8.84
C ARG A 86 3.74 3.94 -9.23
N LEU A 87 3.36 2.95 -8.43
CA LEU A 87 2.16 2.15 -8.66
C LEU A 87 1.26 2.23 -7.45
N ARG A 88 0.00 2.54 -7.63
CA ARG A 88 -1.02 2.39 -6.59
C ARG A 88 -1.51 0.95 -6.58
N LEU A 89 -1.40 0.28 -5.45
CA LEU A 89 -2.03 -1.02 -5.21
C LEU A 89 -3.14 -0.83 -4.19
N GLY A 90 -4.34 -1.30 -4.51
CA GLY A 90 -5.51 -1.17 -3.64
C GLY A 90 -6.35 -2.43 -3.61
N HIS A 91 -6.91 -2.73 -2.44
CA HIS A 91 -7.88 -3.80 -2.26
C HIS A 91 -9.27 -3.28 -2.67
N GLY A 92 -9.98 -4.03 -3.50
CA GLY A 92 -11.41 -3.82 -3.77
C GLY A 92 -12.24 -3.66 -2.49
N ARG A 93 -13.37 -2.95 -2.60
CA ARG A 93 -14.35 -2.81 -1.51
C ARG A 93 -15.32 -3.98 -1.50
#